data_AF-A0A3C0N8S2-F1
#
_entry.id   AF-A0A3C0N8S2-F1
#
_cell.length_a   1.000
_cell.length_b   1.000
_cell.length_c   1.000
_cell.angle_alpha   90.00
_cell.angle_beta   90.00
_cell.angle_gamma   90.00
#
_symmetry.space_group_name_H-M   'P 1'
#
loop_
_entity.id
_entity.type
_entity.pdbx_description
1 polymer ?
#
loop_
_entity_poly.entity_id
_entity_poly.type
_entity_poly.pdbx_seq_one_letter_code
_entity_poly.pdbx_strand_id
1 'polypeptide(L)'
;MLYFQQPLAQCQKCLAILPRMPRNQLRQIYCPVCRVQYAIFSNFQIEQFQSYFRNQGLYVEINNPIEQCKQLASIANSMQQSSPDYPPIKGLLQALNQAQCFVHVTSWGISHQFLGYLKMAAQRVKVQGIVSLPPDQAWLLPEFECYKNEAENLQIKAICASSHRWDELPHQKLVVIDGLMAFKGSANLTQTAWRKAGIGYDEVEIVTDVEKVIDLHNRYFSPVWADLSEYGDTITISESMIDGSAA
;
A
#
# COMPACT_ATOMS: atom_id res chain seq x y z
N MET A 1 -0.69 -1.45 26.29
CA MET A 1 -0.73 -2.86 25.87
C MET A 1 -1.10 -2.84 24.39
N LEU A 2 -0.21 -3.25 23.48
CA LEU A 2 -0.53 -3.31 22.03
C LEU A 2 -1.44 -4.52 21.80
N TYR A 3 -2.74 -4.28 21.62
CA TYR A 3 -3.68 -5.32 21.19
C TYR A 3 -3.48 -5.56 19.69
N PHE A 4 -2.55 -6.44 19.36
CA PHE A 4 -2.30 -6.81 17.97
C PHE A 4 -3.36 -7.83 17.53
N GLN A 5 -4.49 -7.34 17.02
CA GLN A 5 -5.52 -8.20 16.42
C GLN A 5 -5.08 -8.58 14.99
N GLN A 6 -4.29 -9.65 14.89
CA GLN A 6 -4.14 -10.38 13.63
C GLN A 6 -5.28 -11.39 13.47
N PRO A 7 -5.66 -11.72 12.22
CA PRO A 7 -5.01 -11.31 10.97
C PRO A 7 -5.61 -10.04 10.32
N LEU A 8 -4.75 -9.16 9.80
CA LEU A 8 -5.18 -8.10 8.88
C LEU A 8 -5.33 -8.71 7.47
N ALA A 9 -6.41 -8.38 6.77
CA ALA A 9 -6.63 -8.78 5.39
C ALA A 9 -6.79 -7.55 4.50
N GLN A 10 -6.30 -7.64 3.27
CA GLN A 10 -6.46 -6.61 2.25
C GLN A 10 -7.68 -6.91 1.38
N CYS A 11 -8.50 -5.91 1.11
CA CYS A 11 -9.57 -6.02 0.12
C CYS A 11 -8.98 -6.26 -1.28
N GLN A 12 -9.50 -7.23 -2.02
CA GLN A 12 -9.02 -7.54 -3.38
C GLN A 12 -9.21 -6.39 -4.38
N LYS A 13 -10.31 -5.62 -4.27
CA LYS A 13 -10.60 -4.48 -5.15
C LYS A 13 -9.78 -3.23 -4.84
N CYS A 14 -9.68 -2.87 -3.56
CA CYS A 14 -9.17 -1.55 -3.14
C CYS A 14 -7.95 -1.60 -2.22
N LEU A 15 -7.46 -2.80 -1.92
CA LEU A 15 -6.36 -3.07 -0.99
C LEU A 15 -6.55 -2.50 0.42
N ALA A 16 -7.78 -2.11 0.80
CA ALA A 16 -8.08 -1.63 2.14
C ALA A 16 -7.64 -2.64 3.19
N ILE A 17 -6.95 -2.17 4.22
CA ILE A 17 -6.45 -2.98 5.32
C ILE A 17 -7.60 -3.14 6.31
N LEU A 18 -8.03 -4.38 6.53
CA LEU A 18 -9.20 -4.73 7.31
C LEU A 18 -8.78 -5.63 8.47
N PRO A 19 -8.90 -5.15 9.73
CA PRO A 19 -8.68 -5.99 10.91
C PRO A 19 -9.68 -7.14 11.01
N ARG A 20 -10.85 -6.96 10.41
CA ARG A 20 -11.89 -7.97 10.27
C ARG A 20 -12.67 -7.71 9.00
N MET A 21 -13.05 -8.78 8.32
CA MET A 21 -13.95 -8.72 7.17
C MET A 21 -15.39 -8.63 7.68
N PRO A 22 -16.09 -7.49 7.49
CA PRO A 22 -17.46 -7.36 7.96
C PRO A 22 -18.42 -8.18 7.09
N ARG A 23 -19.55 -8.55 7.68
CA ARG A 23 -20.67 -9.17 6.99
C ARG A 23 -21.88 -8.25 6.97
N ASN A 24 -22.64 -8.25 5.88
CA ASN A 24 -23.89 -7.51 5.78
C ASN A 24 -25.06 -8.30 6.41
N GLN A 25 -26.28 -7.75 6.35
CA GLN A 25 -27.49 -8.40 6.88
C GLN A 25 -27.79 -9.75 6.20
N LEU A 26 -27.37 -9.92 4.94
CA LEU A 26 -27.48 -11.16 4.17
C LEU A 26 -26.32 -12.13 4.45
N ARG A 27 -25.49 -11.86 5.47
CA ARG A 27 -24.28 -12.61 5.84
C ARG A 27 -23.20 -12.67 4.76
N GLN A 28 -23.28 -11.84 3.73
CA GLN A 28 -22.25 -11.74 2.70
C GLN A 28 -21.09 -10.89 3.21
N ILE A 29 -19.87 -11.29 2.85
CA ILE A 29 -18.66 -10.54 3.18
C ILE A 29 -18.56 -9.35 2.23
N TYR A 30 -18.15 -8.19 2.74
CA TYR A 30 -17.96 -7.00 1.91
C TYR A 30 -16.82 -6.13 2.43
N CYS A 31 -16.30 -5.25 1.57
CA CYS A 31 -15.33 -4.23 1.99
C CYS A 31 -16.06 -2.96 2.49
N PRO A 32 -15.80 -2.46 3.71
CA PRO A 32 -16.44 -1.24 4.19
C PRO A 32 -15.95 0.03 3.49
N VAL A 33 -14.81 -0.03 2.80
CA VAL A 33 -14.19 1.11 2.10
C VAL A 33 -14.76 1.26 0.68
N CYS A 34 -14.57 0.26 -0.19
CA CYS A 34 -15.03 0.32 -1.58
C CYS A 34 -16.38 -0.38 -1.83
N ARG A 35 -17.01 -0.94 -0.80
CA ARG A 35 -18.33 -1.61 -0.86
C ARG A 35 -18.43 -2.85 -1.74
N VAL A 36 -17.32 -3.34 -2.29
CA VAL A 36 -17.31 -4.60 -3.05
C VAL A 36 -17.86 -5.73 -2.21
N GLN A 37 -18.77 -6.50 -2.79
CA GLN A 37 -19.37 -7.67 -2.17
C GLN A 37 -18.66 -8.93 -2.66
N TYR A 38 -18.38 -9.86 -1.76
CA TYR A 38 -17.88 -11.19 -2.13
C TYR A 38 -19.10 -12.11 -2.23
N ALA A 39 -19.49 -12.42 -3.47
CA ALA A 39 -20.57 -13.36 -3.74
C ALA A 39 -20.00 -14.77 -3.71
N ILE A 40 -20.65 -15.60 -2.92
CA ILE A 40 -20.17 -16.94 -2.63
C ILE A 40 -21.33 -17.91 -2.88
N PHE A 41 -21.14 -18.86 -3.80
CA PHE A 41 -22.17 -19.83 -4.14
C PHE A 41 -22.23 -20.93 -3.07
N SER A 42 -23.40 -21.07 -2.42
CA SER A 42 -23.89 -22.12 -1.48
C SER A 42 -22.92 -22.75 -0.47
N ASN A 43 -23.34 -22.86 0.81
CA ASN A 43 -22.69 -23.62 1.90
C ASN A 43 -21.21 -23.33 2.18
N PHE A 44 -20.70 -22.22 1.68
CA PHE A 44 -19.29 -21.90 1.78
C PHE A 44 -18.88 -21.54 3.21
N GLN A 45 -17.84 -22.21 3.68
CA GLN A 45 -17.32 -22.04 5.03
C GLN A 45 -16.37 -20.84 5.11
N ILE A 46 -16.24 -20.22 6.29
CA ILE A 46 -15.37 -19.05 6.45
C ILE A 46 -13.89 -19.42 6.20
N GLU A 47 -13.54 -20.66 6.47
CA GLU A 47 -12.23 -21.27 6.23
C GLU A 47 -11.86 -21.26 4.74
N GLN A 48 -12.83 -21.52 3.85
CA GLN A 48 -12.63 -21.48 2.40
C GLN A 48 -12.39 -20.05 1.91
N PHE A 49 -13.08 -19.06 2.48
CA PHE A 49 -12.84 -17.64 2.20
C PHE A 49 -11.43 -17.25 2.62
N GLN A 50 -11.04 -17.66 3.83
CA GLN A 50 -9.71 -17.39 4.36
C GLN A 50 -8.63 -18.04 3.49
N SER A 51 -8.83 -19.29 3.07
CA SER A 51 -7.93 -20.00 2.16
C SER A 51 -7.79 -19.27 0.83
N TYR A 52 -8.90 -18.87 0.21
CA TYR A 52 -8.89 -18.07 -1.02
C TYR A 52 -8.06 -16.78 -0.84
N PHE A 53 -8.31 -16.01 0.22
CA PHE A 53 -7.56 -14.78 0.49
C PHE A 53 -6.07 -15.03 0.72
N ARG A 54 -5.69 -16.12 1.39
CA ARG A 54 -4.28 -16.49 1.58
C ARG A 54 -3.63 -16.87 0.26
N ASN A 55 -4.31 -17.65 -0.57
CA ASN A 55 -3.81 -18.07 -1.89
C ASN A 55 -3.63 -16.86 -2.83
N GLN A 56 -4.46 -15.82 -2.68
CA GLN A 56 -4.27 -14.54 -3.39
C GLN A 56 -3.19 -13.64 -2.75
N GLY A 57 -2.61 -14.05 -1.62
CA GLY A 57 -1.67 -13.27 -0.83
C GLY A 57 -2.26 -11.94 -0.35
N LEU A 58 -3.53 -11.96 0.04
CA LEU A 58 -4.26 -10.80 0.58
C LEU A 58 -4.23 -10.76 2.11
N TYR A 59 -3.74 -11.80 2.77
CA TYR A 59 -3.49 -11.77 4.21
C TYR A 59 -2.13 -11.15 4.52
N VAL A 60 -2.09 -10.31 5.55
CA VAL A 60 -0.86 -9.68 6.05
C VAL A 60 -0.30 -10.55 7.17
N GLU A 61 0.56 -11.48 6.77
CA GLU A 61 1.21 -12.43 7.68
C GLU A 61 2.63 -11.98 8.01
N ILE A 62 2.78 -11.23 9.10
CA ILE A 62 4.08 -10.71 9.56
C ILE A 62 4.78 -11.78 10.40
N ASN A 63 6.02 -12.10 10.04
CA ASN A 63 6.86 -12.98 10.83
C ASN A 63 7.33 -12.24 12.08
N ASN A 64 6.94 -12.75 13.26
CA ASN A 64 7.22 -12.12 14.55
C ASN A 64 6.78 -10.63 14.59
N PRO A 65 5.46 -10.37 14.68
CA PRO A 65 4.91 -9.02 14.57
C PRO A 65 5.41 -8.04 15.65
N ILE A 66 5.77 -8.55 16.83
CA ILE A 66 6.32 -7.72 17.91
C ILE A 66 7.71 -7.19 17.50
N GLU A 67 8.56 -8.04 16.93
CA GLU A 67 9.89 -7.63 16.50
C GLU A 67 9.82 -6.68 15.31
N GLN A 68 8.93 -6.92 14.35
CA GLN A 68 8.70 -6.00 13.24
C GLN A 68 8.26 -4.61 13.74
N CYS A 69 7.30 -4.57 14.68
CA CYS A 69 6.87 -3.32 15.31
C CYS A 69 8.05 -2.59 15.99
N LYS A 70 8.93 -3.30 16.70
CA LYS A 70 10.11 -2.70 17.36
C LYS A 70 11.08 -2.12 16.34
N GLN A 71 11.37 -2.84 15.26
CA GLN A 71 12.28 -2.38 14.21
C GLN A 71 11.76 -1.10 13.54
N LEU A 72 10.48 -1.09 13.16
CA LEU A 72 9.83 0.09 12.58
C LEU A 72 9.77 1.26 13.60
N ALA A 73 9.43 1.00 14.86
CA ALA A 73 9.44 2.04 15.90
C ALA A 73 10.83 2.64 16.13
N SER A 74 11.90 1.83 16.04
CA SER A 74 13.29 2.32 16.14
C SER A 74 13.65 3.28 15.01
N ILE A 75 13.18 3.01 13.78
CA ILE A 75 13.35 3.90 12.63
C ILE A 75 12.59 5.22 12.87
N ALA A 76 11.33 5.14 13.31
CA ALA A 76 10.53 6.32 13.61
C ALA A 76 11.18 7.21 14.69
N ASN A 77 11.66 6.62 15.78
CA ASN A 77 12.35 7.34 16.84
C ASN A 77 13.63 8.03 16.33
N SER A 78 14.40 7.36 15.47
CA SER A 78 15.62 7.94 14.89
C SER A 78 15.32 9.15 14.00
N MET A 79 14.20 9.12 13.26
CA MET A 79 13.78 10.26 12.45
C MET A 79 13.25 11.43 13.28
N GLN A 80 12.50 11.18 14.36
CA GLN A 80 11.96 12.23 15.22
C GLN A 80 13.05 13.07 15.90
N GLN A 81 14.22 12.46 16.17
CA GLN A 81 15.38 13.16 16.71
C GLN A 81 15.95 14.23 15.77
N SER A 82 15.54 14.28 14.50
CA SER A 82 15.94 15.30 13.52
C SER A 82 17.46 15.49 13.40
N SER A 83 18.23 14.41 13.54
CA SER A 83 19.69 14.45 13.44
C SER A 83 20.15 14.67 11.99
N PRO A 84 21.16 15.54 11.73
CA PRO A 84 21.76 15.68 10.40
C PRO A 84 22.29 14.36 9.81
N ASP A 85 22.74 13.44 10.66
CA ASP A 85 23.26 12.12 10.26
C ASP A 85 22.15 11.09 9.95
N TYR A 86 20.90 11.49 10.17
CA TYR A 86 19.71 10.69 9.93
C TYR A 86 18.64 11.50 9.17
N PRO A 87 18.88 11.83 7.89
CA PRO A 87 17.90 12.57 7.10
C PRO A 87 16.64 11.72 6.86
N PRO A 88 15.45 12.33 6.63
CA PRO A 88 14.19 11.59 6.45
C PRO A 88 14.25 10.49 5.37
N ILE A 89 14.97 10.75 4.28
CA ILE A 89 15.15 9.76 3.21
C ILE A 89 15.83 8.47 3.71
N LYS A 90 16.78 8.57 4.64
CA LYS A 90 17.45 7.40 5.23
C LYS A 90 16.45 6.55 5.99
N GLY A 91 15.57 7.18 6.78
CA GLY A 91 14.53 6.46 7.51
C GLY A 91 13.51 5.80 6.60
N LEU A 92 13.05 6.47 5.54
CA LEU A 92 12.19 5.82 4.54
C LEU A 92 12.87 4.62 3.87
N LEU A 93 14.12 4.76 3.43
CA LEU A 93 14.85 3.65 2.79
C LEU A 93 15.07 2.48 3.74
N GLN A 94 15.37 2.75 5.01
CA GLN A 94 15.45 1.70 6.02
C GLN A 94 14.09 1.04 6.23
N ALA A 95 12.99 1.78 6.29
CA ALA A 95 11.65 1.22 6.44
C ALA A 95 11.24 0.34 5.24
N LEU A 96 11.50 0.80 4.01
CA LEU A 96 11.31 0.00 2.80
C LEU A 96 12.14 -1.30 2.83
N ASN A 97 13.37 -1.21 3.33
CA ASN A 97 14.22 -2.39 3.48
C ASN A 97 13.72 -3.36 4.58
N GLN A 98 12.99 -2.87 5.58
CA GLN A 98 12.40 -3.72 6.63
C GLN A 98 11.00 -4.25 6.30
N ALA A 99 10.36 -3.80 5.21
CA ALA A 99 9.04 -4.29 4.83
C ALA A 99 9.01 -5.83 4.71
N GLN A 100 8.00 -6.47 5.28
CA GLN A 100 7.84 -7.93 5.27
C GLN A 100 6.68 -8.43 4.42
N CYS A 101 5.61 -7.65 4.26
CA CYS A 101 4.40 -8.07 3.58
C CYS A 101 4.11 -7.19 2.36
N PHE A 102 4.02 -5.88 2.57
CA PHE A 102 3.67 -4.96 1.49
C PHE A 102 4.12 -3.52 1.72
N VAL A 103 4.20 -2.79 0.62
CA VAL A 103 4.37 -1.33 0.58
C VAL A 103 3.31 -0.73 -0.33
N HIS A 104 2.50 0.18 0.20
CA HIS A 104 1.55 0.95 -0.60
C HIS A 104 1.97 2.41 -0.71
N VAL A 105 1.93 2.99 -1.91
CA VAL A 105 2.36 4.38 -2.12
C VAL A 105 1.34 5.21 -2.90
N THR A 106 1.18 6.48 -2.52
CA THR A 106 0.62 7.52 -3.40
C THR A 106 1.61 8.67 -3.50
N SER A 107 1.74 9.27 -4.69
CA SER A 107 2.56 10.46 -4.87
C SER A 107 2.12 11.30 -6.06
N TRP A 108 2.38 12.61 -5.96
CA TRP A 108 2.38 13.51 -7.12
C TRP A 108 3.79 13.56 -7.70
N GLY A 109 4.01 12.84 -8.79
CA GLY A 109 5.30 12.62 -9.40
C GLY A 109 6.19 11.65 -8.62
N ILE A 110 7.20 11.13 -9.31
CA ILE A 110 8.19 10.21 -8.76
C ILE A 110 9.51 10.40 -9.52
N SER A 111 10.64 10.35 -8.83
CA SER A 111 11.95 10.32 -9.50
C SER A 111 12.35 8.89 -9.87
N HIS A 112 13.13 8.72 -10.94
CA HIS A 112 13.67 7.43 -11.36
C HIS A 112 14.38 6.66 -10.22
N GLN A 113 15.07 7.35 -9.32
CA GLN A 113 15.74 6.71 -8.20
C GLN A 113 14.76 6.16 -7.15
N PHE A 114 13.67 6.87 -6.88
CA PHE A 114 12.60 6.34 -6.02
C PHE A 114 11.90 5.15 -6.65
N LEU A 115 11.70 5.17 -7.97
CA LEU A 115 11.22 3.99 -8.68
C LEU A 115 12.18 2.80 -8.54
N GLY A 116 13.50 3.04 -8.64
CA GLY A 116 14.52 2.04 -8.35
C GLY A 116 14.42 1.46 -6.93
N TYR A 117 14.21 2.30 -5.91
CA TYR A 117 14.01 1.82 -4.53
C TYR A 117 12.75 0.97 -4.38
N LEU A 118 11.65 1.34 -5.05
CA LEU A 118 10.42 0.54 -5.06
C LEU A 118 10.60 -0.78 -5.80
N LYS A 119 11.29 -0.79 -6.96
CA LYS A 119 11.67 -2.02 -7.68
C LYS A 119 12.51 -2.94 -6.80
N MET A 120 13.41 -2.39 -5.97
CA MET A 120 14.20 -3.18 -5.02
C MET A 120 13.37 -3.76 -3.87
N ALA A 121 12.45 -2.99 -3.30
CA ALA A 121 11.52 -3.50 -2.30
C ALA A 121 10.62 -4.60 -2.89
N ALA A 122 10.19 -4.44 -4.14
CA ALA A 122 9.37 -5.39 -4.89
C ALA A 122 10.06 -6.74 -5.16
N GLN A 123 11.38 -6.84 -4.98
CA GLN A 123 12.06 -8.13 -5.02
C GLN A 123 11.70 -9.03 -3.83
N ARG A 124 11.12 -8.47 -2.76
CA ARG A 124 10.84 -9.20 -1.51
C ARG A 124 9.38 -9.14 -1.07
N VAL A 125 8.68 -8.04 -1.36
CA VAL A 125 7.31 -7.79 -0.91
C VAL A 125 6.45 -7.23 -2.03
N LYS A 126 5.11 -7.28 -1.87
CA LYS A 126 4.20 -6.61 -2.81
C LYS A 126 4.35 -5.10 -2.69
N VAL A 127 4.59 -4.41 -3.80
CA VAL A 127 4.67 -2.95 -3.83
C VAL A 127 3.63 -2.41 -4.80
N GLN A 128 2.63 -1.72 -4.26
CA GLN A 128 1.50 -1.22 -5.04
C GLN A 128 1.40 0.29 -4.90
N GLY A 129 1.15 1.01 -5.99
CA GLY A 129 1.21 2.46 -5.94
C GLY A 129 0.37 3.20 -6.95
N ILE A 130 0.00 4.43 -6.59
CA ILE A 130 -0.70 5.37 -7.47
C ILE A 130 0.21 6.58 -7.64
N VAL A 131 0.58 6.89 -8.87
CA VAL A 131 1.44 8.03 -9.15
C VAL A 131 0.79 8.89 -10.19
N SER A 132 0.45 10.13 -9.81
CA SER A 132 0.06 11.14 -10.79
C SER A 132 1.31 11.77 -11.38
N LEU A 133 1.56 11.55 -12.66
CA LEU A 133 2.74 12.05 -13.35
C LEU A 133 2.44 13.44 -13.95
N PRO A 134 3.17 14.50 -13.53
CA PRO A 134 3.12 15.77 -14.22
C PRO A 134 3.68 15.63 -15.66
N PRO A 135 3.35 16.54 -16.59
CA PRO A 135 3.73 16.41 -18.00
C PRO A 135 5.23 16.23 -18.24
N ASP A 136 6.06 16.87 -17.42
CA ASP A 136 7.53 16.80 -17.46
C ASP A 136 8.09 15.44 -16.96
N GLN A 137 7.25 14.57 -16.42
CA GLN A 137 7.59 13.22 -15.97
C GLN A 137 6.92 12.12 -16.81
N ALA A 138 6.17 12.46 -17.87
CA ALA A 138 5.51 11.47 -18.73
C ALA A 138 6.50 10.48 -19.38
N TRP A 139 7.78 10.85 -19.50
CA TRP A 139 8.85 9.96 -19.97
C TRP A 139 9.10 8.74 -19.08
N LEU A 140 8.59 8.72 -17.84
CA LEU A 140 8.66 7.56 -16.94
C LEU A 140 7.59 6.49 -17.24
N LEU A 141 6.59 6.75 -18.09
CA LEU A 141 5.54 5.77 -18.39
C LEU A 141 6.07 4.39 -18.83
N PRO A 142 7.07 4.29 -19.73
CA PRO A 142 7.62 3.00 -20.12
C PRO A 142 8.17 2.19 -18.92
N GLU A 143 8.72 2.86 -17.89
CA GLU A 143 9.21 2.19 -16.69
C GLU A 143 8.12 1.45 -15.90
N PHE A 144 6.87 1.91 -15.98
CA PHE A 144 5.72 1.27 -15.33
C PHE A 144 5.05 0.20 -16.21
N GLU A 145 5.13 0.35 -17.53
CA GLU A 145 4.34 -0.46 -18.47
C GLU A 145 5.16 -1.56 -19.15
N CYS A 146 6.39 -1.25 -19.56
CA CYS A 146 7.19 -2.11 -20.45
C CYS A 146 8.17 -3.03 -19.72
N TYR A 147 8.60 -2.68 -18.50
CA TYR A 147 9.68 -3.37 -17.77
C TYR A 147 9.19 -4.10 -16.51
N LYS A 148 7.96 -4.61 -16.54
CA LYS A 148 7.32 -5.28 -15.38
C LYS A 148 8.08 -6.53 -14.91
N ASN A 149 8.78 -7.20 -15.81
CA ASN A 149 9.59 -8.39 -15.52
C ASN A 149 10.82 -8.11 -14.64
N GLU A 150 11.25 -6.85 -14.50
CA GLU A 150 12.36 -6.50 -13.60
C GLU A 150 11.94 -6.53 -12.11
N ALA A 151 10.64 -6.40 -11.84
CA ALA A 151 10.08 -6.34 -10.49
C ALA A 151 8.62 -6.80 -10.52
N GLU A 152 8.38 -8.10 -10.59
CA GLU A 152 7.04 -8.68 -10.80
C GLU A 152 6.03 -8.31 -9.71
N ASN A 153 6.50 -8.05 -8.49
CA ASN A 153 5.63 -7.62 -7.38
C ASN A 153 5.39 -6.09 -7.34
N LEU A 154 5.91 -5.33 -8.31
CA LEU A 154 5.69 -3.90 -8.43
C LEU A 154 4.49 -3.62 -9.34
N GLN A 155 3.45 -3.01 -8.78
CA GLN A 155 2.28 -2.57 -9.52
C GLN A 155 2.01 -1.09 -9.27
N ILE A 156 2.44 -0.23 -10.20
CA ILE A 156 2.13 1.20 -10.16
C ILE A 156 1.06 1.53 -11.19
N LYS A 157 -0.03 2.16 -10.74
CA LYS A 157 -1.03 2.81 -11.59
C LYS A 157 -0.60 4.25 -11.81
N ALA A 158 0.02 4.51 -12.96
CA ALA A 158 0.42 5.85 -13.37
C ALA A 158 -0.75 6.59 -14.02
N ILE A 159 -1.01 7.82 -13.60
CA ILE A 159 -2.04 8.68 -14.19
C ILE A 159 -1.35 9.94 -14.72
N CYS A 160 -1.38 10.15 -16.04
CA CYS A 160 -0.77 11.33 -16.63
C CYS A 160 -1.64 12.56 -16.46
N ALA A 161 -1.05 13.62 -15.92
CA ALA A 161 -1.70 14.91 -15.87
C ALA A 161 -1.77 15.52 -17.28
N SER A 162 -2.98 15.77 -17.76
CA SER A 162 -3.18 16.78 -18.80
C SER A 162 -3.33 18.14 -18.14
N SER A 163 -2.96 19.21 -18.85
CA SER A 163 -3.07 20.60 -18.35
C SER A 163 -4.48 20.99 -17.92
N HIS A 164 -5.51 20.28 -18.39
CA HIS A 164 -6.91 20.64 -18.20
C HIS A 164 -7.62 19.88 -17.05
N ARG A 165 -6.98 18.90 -16.41
CA ARG A 165 -7.61 18.07 -15.35
C ARG A 165 -6.70 17.88 -14.13
N TRP A 166 -5.81 18.84 -13.88
CA TRP A 166 -4.78 18.73 -12.85
C TRP A 166 -5.35 18.65 -11.42
N ASP A 167 -6.50 19.27 -11.19
CA ASP A 167 -7.24 19.33 -9.94
C ASP A 167 -8.01 18.04 -9.61
N GLU A 168 -8.28 17.22 -10.62
CA GLU A 168 -8.98 15.94 -10.48
C GLU A 168 -8.04 14.77 -10.14
N LEU A 169 -6.73 15.02 -10.15
CA LEU A 169 -5.73 13.96 -9.99
C LEU A 169 -5.39 13.71 -8.52
N PRO A 170 -5.13 12.44 -8.15
CA PRO A 170 -4.64 12.08 -6.82
C PRO A 170 -3.34 12.83 -6.46
N HIS A 171 -3.45 13.80 -5.54
CA HIS A 171 -2.31 14.62 -5.10
C HIS A 171 -1.75 14.19 -3.73
N GLN A 172 -2.19 13.06 -3.21
CA GLN A 172 -1.81 12.54 -1.90
C GLN A 172 -0.35 12.06 -1.91
N LYS A 173 0.41 12.35 -0.85
CA LYS A 173 1.74 11.76 -0.61
C LYS A 173 1.67 10.89 0.64
N LEU A 174 1.65 9.59 0.42
CA LEU A 174 1.49 8.58 1.47
C LEU A 174 2.36 7.38 1.12
N VAL A 175 3.11 6.87 2.08
CA VAL A 175 3.77 5.55 1.99
C VAL A 175 3.34 4.76 3.20
N VAL A 176 2.79 3.56 3.02
CA VAL A 176 2.38 2.65 4.09
C VAL A 176 3.20 1.38 3.99
N ILE A 177 3.82 0.98 5.11
CA ILE A 177 4.65 -0.22 5.25
C ILE A 177 3.92 -1.20 6.16
N ASP A 178 3.58 -2.38 5.64
CA ASP A 178 2.96 -3.51 6.34
C ASP A 178 1.66 -3.19 7.12
N GLY A 179 1.08 -2.01 6.93
CA GLY A 179 -0.03 -1.50 7.75
C GLY A 179 0.38 -1.11 9.18
N LEU A 180 1.68 -1.01 9.46
CA LEU A 180 2.24 -0.70 10.78
C LEU A 180 2.86 0.69 10.86
N MET A 181 3.32 1.21 9.73
CA MET A 181 3.94 2.52 9.65
C MET A 181 3.43 3.25 8.41
N ALA A 182 3.22 4.57 8.54
CA ALA A 182 2.96 5.44 7.41
C ALA A 182 3.87 6.67 7.43
N PHE A 183 4.28 7.11 6.24
CA PHE A 183 4.88 8.42 5.98
C PHE A 183 3.85 9.27 5.26
N LYS A 184 3.54 10.47 5.78
CA LYS A 184 2.66 11.43 5.11
C LYS A 184 3.24 12.84 5.16
N GLY A 185 2.79 13.72 4.27
CA GLY A 185 3.16 15.13 4.31
C GLY A 185 3.15 15.78 2.93
N SER A 186 4.02 16.77 2.71
CA SER A 186 4.13 17.49 1.44
C SER A 186 5.14 16.86 0.48
N ALA A 187 6.06 16.02 0.97
CA ALA A 187 7.14 15.47 0.17
C ALA A 187 6.66 14.42 -0.85
N ASN A 188 6.75 14.74 -2.14
CA ASN A 188 6.59 13.77 -3.22
C ASN A 188 7.72 12.72 -3.19
N LEU A 189 7.53 11.57 -3.85
CA LEU A 189 8.57 10.54 -4.05
C LEU A 189 9.67 10.98 -5.05
N THR A 190 10.24 12.15 -4.81
CA THR A 190 11.35 12.72 -5.58
C THR A 190 12.52 12.98 -4.65
N GLN A 191 13.75 12.79 -5.12
CA GLN A 191 14.94 13.10 -4.31
C GLN A 191 14.93 14.54 -3.79
N THR A 192 14.49 15.48 -4.62
CA THR A 192 14.43 16.91 -4.27
C THR A 192 13.53 17.15 -3.07
N ALA A 193 12.31 16.61 -3.06
CA ALA A 193 11.37 16.83 -1.96
C ALA A 193 11.87 16.19 -0.65
N TRP A 194 12.42 14.97 -0.71
CA TRP A 194 12.96 14.31 0.49
C TRP A 194 14.23 14.96 1.05
N ARG A 195 15.04 15.60 0.19
CA ARG A 195 16.17 16.44 0.64
C ARG A 195 15.68 17.74 1.28
N LYS A 196 14.67 18.38 0.70
CA LYS A 196 13.99 19.56 1.27
C LYS A 196 13.38 19.27 2.64
N ALA A 197 12.80 18.09 2.81
CA ALA A 197 12.28 17.65 4.11
C ALA A 197 13.37 17.56 5.18
N GLY A 198 14.59 17.13 4.81
CA GLY A 198 15.73 17.09 5.73
C GLY A 198 16.22 18.46 6.21
N ILE A 199 15.79 19.55 5.57
CA ILE A 199 16.11 20.93 5.95
C ILE A 199 14.86 21.76 6.27
N GLY A 200 13.70 21.11 6.45
CA GLY A 200 12.45 21.75 6.90
C GLY A 200 11.65 22.52 5.83
N TYR A 201 11.96 22.37 4.54
CA TYR A 201 11.17 22.99 3.46
C TYR A 201 10.02 22.13 2.95
N ASP A 202 9.99 20.86 3.32
CA ASP A 202 8.88 19.94 3.09
C ASP A 202 8.58 19.20 4.39
N GLU A 203 7.33 18.79 4.59
CA GLU A 203 6.92 18.05 5.78
C GLU A 203 6.89 16.54 5.48
N VAL A 204 7.45 15.77 6.41
CA VAL A 204 7.30 14.31 6.49
C VAL A 204 6.97 13.94 7.94
N GLU A 205 5.71 13.61 8.19
CA GLU A 205 5.23 13.03 9.44
C GLU A 205 5.27 11.51 9.35
N ILE A 206 5.73 10.87 10.42
CA ILE A 206 5.72 9.41 10.57
C ILE A 206 4.63 9.03 11.56
N VAL A 207 3.81 8.07 11.17
CA VAL A 207 2.72 7.54 11.99
C VAL A 207 2.98 6.06 12.24
N THR A 208 3.00 5.66 13.51
CA THR A 208 3.20 4.26 13.95
C THR A 208 2.03 3.73 14.79
N ASP A 209 1.01 4.56 15.03
CA ASP A 209 -0.26 4.11 15.58
C ASP A 209 -0.99 3.29 14.52
N VAL A 210 -1.17 2.00 14.76
CA VAL A 210 -1.70 1.04 13.77
C VAL A 210 -3.10 1.43 13.30
N GLU A 211 -3.98 1.87 14.20
CA GLU A 211 -5.34 2.27 13.83
C GLU A 211 -5.30 3.52 12.95
N LYS A 212 -4.46 4.49 13.29
CA LYS A 212 -4.27 5.70 12.47
C LYS A 212 -3.61 5.37 11.12
N VAL A 213 -2.66 4.43 11.06
CA VAL A 213 -2.05 3.98 9.79
C VAL A 213 -3.10 3.36 8.88
N ILE A 214 -3.93 2.46 9.41
CA ILE A 214 -5.03 1.82 8.68
C ILE A 214 -6.05 2.87 8.21
N ASP A 215 -6.44 3.81 9.07
CA ASP A 215 -7.37 4.90 8.73
C ASP A 215 -6.83 5.78 7.61
N LEU A 216 -5.57 6.23 7.70
CA LEU A 216 -4.91 7.03 6.66
C LEU A 216 -4.88 6.28 5.33
N HIS A 217 -4.46 5.01 5.36
CA HIS A 217 -4.42 4.16 4.18
C HIS A 217 -5.80 4.04 3.52
N ASN A 218 -6.79 3.64 4.31
CA ASN A 218 -8.14 3.35 3.82
C ASN A 218 -8.90 4.62 3.39
N ARG A 219 -8.53 5.79 3.92
CA ARG A 219 -9.10 7.08 3.52
C ARG A 219 -8.47 7.62 2.23
N TYR A 220 -7.16 7.49 2.05
CA TYR A 220 -6.44 8.23 1.00
C TYR A 220 -5.91 7.37 -0.15
N PHE A 221 -5.54 6.10 0.09
CA PHE A 221 -5.04 5.20 -0.96
C PHE A 221 -6.18 4.36 -1.54
N SER A 222 -6.91 3.66 -0.67
CA SER A 222 -7.85 2.62 -1.11
C SER A 222 -8.97 3.08 -2.04
N PRO A 223 -9.65 4.21 -1.83
CA PRO A 223 -10.73 4.65 -2.72
C PRO A 223 -10.21 4.87 -4.15
N VAL A 224 -9.08 5.58 -4.28
CA VAL A 224 -8.45 5.84 -5.57
C VAL A 224 -8.00 4.54 -6.25
N TRP A 225 -7.43 3.60 -5.49
CA TRP A 225 -7.06 2.29 -6.03
C TRP A 225 -8.26 1.53 -6.59
N ALA A 226 -9.40 1.61 -5.88
CA ALA A 226 -10.66 0.99 -6.26
C ALA A 226 -11.23 1.57 -7.55
N ASP A 227 -11.17 2.89 -7.72
CA ASP A 227 -11.66 3.57 -8.92
C ASP A 227 -10.85 3.18 -10.17
N LEU A 228 -9.57 2.86 -9.97
CA LEU A 228 -8.67 2.40 -11.02
C LEU A 228 -8.66 0.86 -11.16
N SER A 229 -9.48 0.14 -10.40
CA SER A 229 -9.47 -1.33 -10.37
C SER A 229 -10.40 -1.90 -11.46
N GLU A 230 -10.02 -3.04 -12.03
CA GLU A 230 -10.84 -3.76 -13.01
C GLU A 230 -12.01 -4.52 -12.36
N TYR A 231 -11.94 -4.77 -11.05
CA TYR A 231 -13.04 -5.40 -10.32
C TYR A 231 -14.31 -4.53 -10.29
N GLY A 232 -15.44 -5.14 -10.61
CA GLY A 232 -16.78 -4.56 -10.44
C GLY A 232 -17.21 -4.45 -8.98
N ASP A 233 -18.51 -4.36 -8.73
CA ASP A 233 -19.07 -4.22 -7.37
C ASP A 233 -19.29 -5.57 -6.67
N THR A 234 -19.10 -6.66 -7.40
CA THR A 234 -19.19 -8.02 -6.87
C THR A 234 -18.00 -8.84 -7.37
N ILE A 235 -17.34 -9.53 -6.44
CA ILE A 235 -16.31 -10.52 -6.72
C ILE A 235 -16.91 -11.88 -6.40
N THR A 236 -17.03 -12.71 -7.43
CA THR A 236 -17.57 -14.06 -7.30
C THR A 236 -16.43 -15.03 -6.97
N ILE A 237 -16.55 -15.75 -5.86
CA ILE A 237 -15.58 -16.79 -5.47
C ILE A 237 -16.22 -18.15 -5.75
N SER A 238 -15.65 -18.89 -6.70
CA SER A 238 -16.07 -20.27 -7.03
C SER A 238 -15.19 -21.30 -6.33
N GLU A 239 -15.71 -22.52 -6.12
CA GLU A 239 -14.96 -23.64 -5.51
C GLU A 239 -13.66 -23.95 -6.28
N SER A 240 -13.69 -23.88 -7.61
CA SER A 240 -12.51 -24.06 -8.47
C SER A 240 -11.35 -23.08 -8.21
N MET A 241 -11.62 -21.93 -7.59
CA MET A 241 -10.59 -20.94 -7.24
C MET A 241 -9.92 -21.23 -5.88
N ILE A 242 -10.44 -22.19 -5.11
CA ILE A 242 -9.89 -22.58 -3.81
C ILE A 242 -8.93 -23.75 -3.97
N ASP A 243 -9.26 -24.71 -4.83
CA ASP A 243 -8.52 -25.97 -5.00
C ASP A 243 -7.31 -25.87 -5.94
N GLY A 244 -7.01 -24.67 -6.46
CA GLY A 244 -5.90 -24.40 -7.39
C GLY A 244 -4.48 -24.57 -6.82
N SER A 245 -4.32 -25.21 -5.65
CA SER A 245 -3.02 -25.53 -5.04
C SER A 245 -2.68 -27.03 -5.07
N ALA A 246 -3.12 -27.75 -6.10
CA ALA A 246 -2.68 -29.11 -6.40
C ALA A 246 -2.66 -29.38 -7.91
N ALA A 247 -1.73 -28.74 -8.62
CA ALA A 247 -1.20 -29.18 -9.91
C ALA A 247 0.27 -28.77 -10.01
#